data_AF-A0A3P3YHP3-F1
#
_entry.id   AF-A0A3P3YHP3-F1
#
_cell.length_a   1.000
_cell.length_b   1.000
_cell.length_c   1.000
_cell.angle_alpha   90.00
_cell.angle_beta   90.00
_cell.angle_gamma   90.00
#
_symmetry.space_group_name_H-M   'P 1'
#
loop_
_entity.id
_entity.type
_entity.pdbx_description
1 polymer ?
#
loop_
_entity_poly.entity_id
_entity_poly.type
_entity_poly.pdbx_seq_one_letter_code
_entity_poly.pdbx_strand_id
1 'polypeptide(L)'
;MSPKAPSRPCLAGDPKYRSSPLFCGNFSRLITPSDFNTRLLRNDVSRLQPHCCSEPPEPVAPPLRTILPLGVVRTSAKFRRLRPRAPHVHCTRRRCRWGSFCQPIRLSIPRPSVMRASMRIALWLALATAGAAETFFSEKFADKTWKDRWEVSDWKKQEGTNGKWGWSHGEFYGDAQEDKGLFTTQDARYYGISGKMRDEPFSNEGRDLVIQYSIKFPYMVDCAGGYLKLLRAGLDQKSFSGASDYAIMFGPDICGAETRKVHAILNFKGNNLEKKTPVLCEIDKFTHWYTFVIRPDNTYVIKVDNVEKDSGNLLDEWTFLPPKRIPDPSAKKPDDWVDDPMMDDPSQVKPADWDDEPEKIPDPEAVKPEDWDDDADGEWEPNMIDNPKYKGVWKPTRIDNPNYKGQWVAPEIDNPDFIDDPNVYVQKDLQFVGFELWQMKSGSIIDNILVTDDEEEAAAEASAWLSKNKKGEEKMNEEIEKAERIKREKERREAEGLPPAEDPGEFEDDEDEDIDLDSDDDEKEEL
;
A
#
# COMPACT_ATOMS: atom_id res chain seq x y z
N MET A 1 -21.86 -25.26 -59.17
CA MET A 1 -21.88 -24.19 -60.19
C MET A 1 -21.43 -22.91 -59.51
N SER A 2 -20.23 -22.43 -59.88
CA SER A 2 -19.70 -21.08 -59.61
C SER A 2 -20.52 -20.02 -60.40
N PRO A 3 -20.28 -18.68 -60.31
CA PRO A 3 -18.98 -17.97 -60.52
C PRO A 3 -18.66 -16.92 -59.43
N LYS A 4 -17.40 -16.71 -59.03
CA LYS A 4 -16.26 -16.01 -59.67
C LYS A 4 -16.36 -14.46 -59.69
N ALA A 5 -15.28 -13.87 -59.15
CA ALA A 5 -14.90 -12.46 -59.08
C ALA A 5 -14.63 -11.78 -60.44
N PRO A 6 -14.25 -10.48 -60.40
CA PRO A 6 -13.06 -9.98 -61.13
C PRO A 6 -12.15 -9.15 -60.20
N SER A 7 -10.89 -9.54 -59.97
CA SER A 7 -9.66 -9.21 -60.73
C SER A 7 -9.07 -7.82 -60.44
N ARG A 8 -7.89 -7.82 -59.79
CA ARG A 8 -6.90 -6.72 -59.73
C ARG A 8 -6.29 -6.43 -61.13
N PRO A 9 -5.53 -5.33 -61.25
CA PRO A 9 -4.11 -5.52 -61.54
C PRO A 9 -3.16 -4.72 -60.63
N CYS A 10 -1.97 -5.30 -60.47
CA CYS A 10 -0.81 -4.87 -59.70
C CYS A 10 0.04 -3.81 -60.43
N LEU A 11 0.95 -3.14 -59.70
CA LEU A 11 2.38 -2.86 -59.97
C LEU A 11 2.96 -2.18 -58.70
N ALA A 12 3.82 -2.86 -57.91
CA ALA A 12 5.31 -2.90 -57.97
C ALA A 12 5.95 -1.57 -57.52
N GLY A 13 6.93 -1.44 -56.62
CA GLY A 13 7.78 -2.26 -55.72
C GLY A 13 8.38 -1.27 -54.67
N ASP A 14 9.21 -1.55 -53.67
CA ASP A 14 10.01 -2.69 -53.23
C ASP A 14 10.31 -2.52 -51.71
N PRO A 15 10.67 -3.57 -50.97
CA PRO A 15 10.76 -3.59 -49.50
C PRO A 15 12.20 -3.62 -48.96
N LYS A 16 12.39 -3.21 -47.70
CA LYS A 16 13.58 -3.58 -46.91
C LYS A 16 13.22 -4.06 -45.51
N TYR A 17 13.87 -5.18 -45.18
CA TYR A 17 14.04 -5.90 -43.92
C TYR A 17 13.01 -6.95 -43.47
N ARG A 18 13.47 -8.20 -43.68
CA ARG A 18 12.92 -9.49 -43.29
C ARG A 18 13.19 -9.81 -41.82
N SER A 19 12.16 -10.42 -41.24
CA SER A 19 12.09 -11.45 -40.20
C SER A 19 13.18 -12.53 -40.19
N SER A 20 13.44 -13.12 -39.02
CA SER A 20 13.64 -14.57 -38.81
C SER A 20 13.61 -14.98 -37.32
N PRO A 21 13.40 -16.27 -36.99
CA PRO A 21 12.43 -16.70 -35.96
C PRO A 21 12.97 -17.58 -34.81
N LEU A 22 12.04 -17.96 -33.93
CA LEU A 22 12.00 -19.05 -32.93
C LEU A 22 12.91 -20.27 -33.18
N PHE A 23 13.53 -20.78 -32.11
CA PHE A 23 13.92 -22.19 -31.96
C PHE A 23 13.85 -22.65 -30.50
N CYS A 24 13.08 -23.72 -30.24
CA CYS A 24 13.17 -24.56 -29.05
C CYS A 24 14.28 -25.61 -29.22
N GLY A 25 14.96 -25.99 -28.14
CA GLY A 25 15.86 -27.15 -28.13
C GLY A 25 16.24 -27.58 -26.71
N ASN A 26 15.69 -28.70 -26.26
CA ASN A 26 16.16 -29.50 -25.12
C ASN A 26 17.52 -30.12 -25.41
N PHE A 27 18.44 -30.15 -24.44
CA PHE A 27 19.38 -31.27 -24.25
C PHE A 27 19.90 -31.31 -22.80
N SER A 28 19.67 -32.44 -22.13
CA SER A 28 20.41 -32.86 -20.93
C SER A 28 21.75 -33.48 -21.33
N ARG A 29 22.83 -33.22 -20.57
CA ARG A 29 23.87 -34.22 -20.21
C ARG A 29 24.84 -33.69 -19.14
N LEU A 30 25.10 -34.56 -18.18
CA LEU A 30 26.10 -34.51 -17.11
C LEU A 30 27.55 -34.57 -17.65
N ILE A 31 28.52 -33.99 -16.92
CA ILE A 31 29.77 -34.60 -16.36
C ILE A 31 30.69 -33.48 -15.80
N THR A 32 31.42 -33.82 -14.73
CA THR A 32 32.13 -33.00 -13.72
C THR A 32 33.64 -32.75 -14.05
N PRO A 33 34.56 -32.38 -13.12
CA PRO A 33 35.42 -31.18 -13.27
C PRO A 33 36.95 -31.47 -13.34
N SER A 34 37.77 -30.51 -13.78
CA SER A 34 39.14 -30.28 -13.21
C SER A 34 39.86 -29.08 -13.83
N ASP A 35 40.44 -28.29 -12.93
CA ASP A 35 41.69 -27.52 -13.00
C ASP A 35 41.95 -26.52 -14.13
N PHE A 36 42.04 -25.24 -13.78
CA PHE A 36 43.24 -24.45 -14.08
C PHE A 36 43.48 -23.34 -13.05
N ASN A 37 44.75 -23.23 -12.68
CA ASN A 37 45.37 -22.46 -11.62
C ASN A 37 45.86 -21.11 -12.18
N THR A 38 45.72 -19.99 -11.46
CA THR A 38 46.74 -18.92 -11.47
C THR A 38 46.56 -17.86 -10.37
N ARG A 39 47.66 -17.65 -9.65
CA ARG A 39 47.98 -16.56 -8.70
C ARG A 39 47.89 -15.17 -9.34
N LEU A 40 47.71 -14.13 -8.51
CA LEU A 40 48.51 -12.88 -8.41
C LEU A 40 47.91 -12.02 -7.26
N LEU A 41 48.56 -11.98 -6.10
CA LEU A 41 49.44 -10.90 -5.58
C LEU A 41 48.70 -9.68 -4.98
N ARG A 42 48.91 -9.55 -3.66
CA ARG A 42 48.55 -8.45 -2.76
C ARG A 42 49.20 -7.13 -3.19
N ASN A 43 48.52 -6.02 -2.93
CA ASN A 43 49.16 -4.73 -2.68
C ASN A 43 48.45 -3.95 -1.58
N ASP A 44 49.29 -3.28 -0.80
CA ASP A 44 49.07 -2.75 0.53
C ASP A 44 48.12 -1.56 0.64
N VAL A 45 47.49 -1.53 1.81
CA VAL A 45 46.67 -0.47 2.39
C VAL A 45 47.59 0.58 3.01
N SER A 46 47.40 1.85 2.67
CA SER A 46 47.86 2.96 3.50
C SER A 46 46.84 4.12 3.55
N ARG A 47 46.27 4.26 4.76
CA ARG A 47 45.70 5.42 5.46
C ARG A 47 45.51 6.72 4.65
N LEU A 48 44.27 7.23 4.66
CA LEU A 48 43.94 8.64 4.91
C LEU A 48 42.55 8.73 5.57
N GLN A 49 42.45 9.46 6.69
CA GLN A 49 41.20 9.77 7.40
C GLN A 49 40.35 10.79 6.63
N PRO A 50 39.00 10.78 6.76
CA PRO A 50 38.16 11.89 6.33
C PRO A 50 37.88 12.89 7.47
N HIS A 51 38.01 14.18 7.12
CA HIS A 51 37.57 15.30 7.93
C HIS A 51 36.03 15.45 7.92
N CYS A 52 35.48 15.63 9.11
CA CYS A 52 34.34 16.48 9.49
C CYS A 52 33.22 16.73 8.47
N CYS A 53 32.05 16.13 8.73
CA CYS A 53 30.75 16.71 8.36
C CYS A 53 29.97 17.06 9.63
N SER A 54 29.50 18.30 9.64
CA SER A 54 28.66 18.96 10.65
C SER A 54 27.27 18.34 10.77
N GLU A 55 26.84 18.07 12.00
CA GLU A 55 25.48 17.64 12.37
C GLU A 55 24.47 18.81 12.35
N PRO A 56 23.19 18.54 12.05
CA PRO A 56 22.09 19.49 12.22
C PRO A 56 21.56 19.51 13.68
N PRO A 57 20.93 20.61 14.14
CA PRO A 57 20.50 20.74 15.53
C PRO A 57 19.17 20.02 15.82
N GLU A 58 19.11 19.37 16.99
CA GLU A 58 17.92 18.72 17.58
C GLU A 58 16.77 19.70 17.96
N PRO A 59 15.53 19.21 18.07
CA PRO A 59 14.35 20.00 18.41
C PRO A 59 14.19 20.24 19.92
N VAL A 60 13.71 21.44 20.26
CA VAL A 60 13.45 21.93 21.62
C VAL A 60 12.15 21.36 22.19
N ALA A 61 12.22 20.68 23.35
CA ALA A 61 11.06 20.29 24.17
C ALA A 61 10.75 21.31 25.28
N PRO A 62 9.48 21.51 25.69
CA PRO A 62 9.09 22.48 26.73
C PRO A 62 9.11 21.89 28.16
N PRO A 63 9.13 22.73 29.22
CA PRO A 63 9.50 22.29 30.57
C PRO A 63 8.33 21.69 31.37
N LEU A 64 8.61 20.58 32.04
CA LEU A 64 7.78 19.96 33.09
C LEU A 64 8.10 20.55 34.47
N ARG A 65 7.03 20.82 35.23
CA ARG A 65 7.06 21.27 36.63
C ARG A 65 7.34 20.11 37.58
N THR A 66 8.09 20.46 38.62
CA THR A 66 8.55 19.70 39.78
C THR A 66 7.42 19.15 40.66
N ILE A 67 7.52 17.88 41.07
CA ILE A 67 6.93 17.34 42.32
C ILE A 67 7.98 16.46 43.01
N LEU A 68 8.23 16.73 44.29
CA LEU A 68 9.10 15.95 45.20
C LEU A 68 8.32 14.80 45.89
N PRO A 69 9.02 13.78 46.45
CA PRO A 69 8.54 12.41 46.60
C PRO A 69 8.08 12.09 48.03
N LEU A 70 7.50 10.89 48.24
CA LEU A 70 7.64 10.09 49.47
C LEU A 70 6.97 8.70 49.35
N GLY A 71 7.71 7.65 49.71
CA GLY A 71 7.21 6.64 50.66
C GLY A 71 6.69 5.30 50.13
N VAL A 72 7.58 4.31 50.13
CA VAL A 72 7.33 2.85 50.16
C VAL A 72 6.48 2.44 51.38
N VAL A 73 5.57 1.46 51.25
CA VAL A 73 5.38 0.29 52.16
C VAL A 73 4.36 -0.71 51.57
N ARG A 74 4.74 -2.00 51.57
CA ARG A 74 3.96 -3.21 51.27
C ARG A 74 2.76 -3.42 52.22
N THR A 75 1.67 -4.03 51.75
CA THR A 75 1.14 -5.33 52.26
C THR A 75 -0.22 -5.70 51.66
N SER A 76 -0.38 -7.00 51.40
CA SER A 76 -1.56 -7.70 50.91
C SER A 76 -2.75 -7.67 51.87
N ALA A 77 -4.00 -7.57 51.36
CA ALA A 77 -5.15 -8.38 51.81
C ALA A 77 -6.47 -8.05 51.07
N LYS A 78 -7.06 -9.11 50.50
CA LYS A 78 -8.48 -9.42 50.22
C LYS A 78 -9.54 -8.34 50.54
N PHE A 79 -10.25 -7.87 49.52
CA PHE A 79 -11.51 -7.12 49.68
C PHE A 79 -12.74 -7.99 49.32
N ARG A 80 -13.54 -8.32 50.36
CA ARG A 80 -14.94 -8.74 50.26
C ARG A 80 -15.83 -7.49 50.18
N ARG A 81 -16.84 -7.54 49.32
CA ARG A 81 -17.89 -6.51 49.16
C ARG A 81 -18.79 -6.44 50.40
N LEU A 82 -19.01 -5.24 50.92
CA LEU A 82 -20.15 -4.91 51.80
C LEU A 82 -20.75 -3.57 51.37
N ARG A 83 -22.08 -3.58 51.15
CA ARG A 83 -22.93 -2.41 50.86
C ARG A 83 -23.31 -1.70 52.16
N PRO A 84 -23.51 -0.36 52.18
CA PRO A 84 -24.22 0.31 53.26
C PRO A 84 -25.73 0.48 52.96
N ARG A 85 -26.53 0.33 54.01
CA ARG A 85 -27.99 0.58 54.09
C ARG A 85 -28.28 2.05 54.42
N ALA A 86 -29.43 2.55 53.98
CA ALA A 86 -30.17 3.66 54.58
C ALA A 86 -31.69 3.38 54.50
N PRO A 87 -32.53 3.97 55.39
CA PRO A 87 -33.70 3.30 55.96
C PRO A 87 -35.07 3.70 55.36
N HIS A 88 -36.04 2.78 55.44
CA HIS A 88 -37.46 3.01 55.14
C HIS A 88 -38.25 3.28 56.43
N VAL A 89 -39.03 4.37 56.44
CA VAL A 89 -40.03 4.69 57.47
C VAL A 89 -41.42 4.25 57.01
N HIS A 90 -42.15 3.61 57.93
CA HIS A 90 -43.47 3.03 57.74
C HIS A 90 -44.61 4.04 57.64
N CYS A 91 -45.59 3.67 56.81
CA CYS A 91 -46.90 4.26 56.65
C CYS A 91 -47.84 3.91 57.83
N THR A 92 -48.63 4.88 58.31
CA THR A 92 -49.92 4.56 58.97
C THR A 92 -51.00 5.54 58.51
N ARG A 93 -52.12 4.98 58.01
CA ARG A 93 -53.37 5.66 57.70
C ARG A 93 -54.17 5.92 58.98
N ARG A 94 -54.79 7.09 59.13
CA ARG A 94 -56.14 7.22 59.73
C ARG A 94 -56.98 8.27 59.01
N ARG A 95 -58.23 7.89 58.72
CA ARG A 95 -59.33 8.69 58.17
C ARG A 95 -60.07 9.44 59.28
N CYS A 96 -60.56 10.65 58.99
CA CYS A 96 -61.79 11.27 59.52
C CYS A 96 -62.29 12.25 58.44
N ARG A 97 -63.35 11.97 57.67
CA ARG A 97 -64.81 12.09 57.89
C ARG A 97 -65.38 13.54 57.99
N TRP A 98 -66.20 13.89 56.98
CA TRP A 98 -67.45 14.71 56.98
C TRP A 98 -67.34 16.20 57.40
N GLY A 99 -67.99 17.19 56.80
CA GLY A 99 -68.95 17.27 55.69
C GLY A 99 -69.42 18.73 55.52
N SER A 100 -69.88 19.04 54.31
CA SER A 100 -70.93 20.00 53.88
C SER A 100 -71.05 21.40 54.53
N PHE A 101 -70.99 22.48 53.72
CA PHE A 101 -72.14 23.37 53.43
C PHE A 101 -71.85 24.41 52.31
N CYS A 102 -72.83 24.51 51.39
CA CYS A 102 -73.25 25.51 50.38
C CYS A 102 -72.54 26.90 50.34
N GLN A 103 -71.98 27.34 49.19
CA GLN A 103 -72.57 28.12 48.05
C GLN A 103 -72.86 29.61 48.35
N PRO A 104 -73.00 30.50 47.33
CA PRO A 104 -72.28 30.70 46.05
C PRO A 104 -71.91 32.20 45.84
N ILE A 105 -71.11 32.58 44.83
CA ILE A 105 -71.34 33.73 43.90
C ILE A 105 -70.38 33.55 42.70
N ARG A 106 -70.93 33.64 41.48
CA ARG A 106 -70.24 33.55 40.18
C ARG A 106 -69.46 34.84 39.88
N LEU A 107 -68.20 34.70 39.45
CA LEU A 107 -67.53 35.67 38.58
C LEU A 107 -66.81 34.89 37.47
N SER A 108 -67.19 35.18 36.23
CA SER A 108 -66.67 34.60 35.00
C SER A 108 -65.39 35.31 34.57
N ILE A 109 -64.27 34.58 34.48
CA ILE A 109 -63.05 34.99 33.78
C ILE A 109 -62.59 33.81 32.89
N PRO A 110 -62.32 34.02 31.59
CA PRO A 110 -61.90 32.96 30.67
C PRO A 110 -60.45 32.51 30.94
N ARG A 111 -60.18 31.22 30.66
CA ARG A 111 -58.94 30.49 31.00
C ARG A 111 -57.73 30.90 30.14
N PRO A 112 -56.50 30.83 30.68
CA PRO A 112 -55.27 31.04 29.92
C PRO A 112 -54.82 29.74 29.25
N SER A 113 -54.86 29.66 27.92
CA SER A 113 -54.38 28.47 27.20
C SER A 113 -53.65 28.79 25.89
N VAL A 114 -52.89 29.90 25.82
CA VAL A 114 -52.19 30.26 24.58
C VAL A 114 -50.81 30.89 24.84
N MET A 115 -49.98 30.29 25.70
CA MET A 115 -48.57 30.75 25.82
C MET A 115 -47.54 29.69 26.23
N ARG A 116 -47.93 28.40 26.36
CA ARG A 116 -46.97 27.29 26.63
C ARG A 116 -46.80 26.30 25.46
N ALA A 117 -47.54 26.48 24.36
CA ALA A 117 -47.45 25.61 23.19
C ALA A 117 -46.36 26.04 22.19
N SER A 118 -45.99 27.32 22.16
CA SER A 118 -45.16 27.88 21.09
C SER A 118 -43.64 27.63 21.24
N MET A 119 -43.16 27.21 22.41
CA MET A 119 -41.73 26.93 22.63
C MET A 119 -41.38 25.43 22.56
N ARG A 120 -42.38 24.55 22.56
CA ARG A 120 -42.18 23.09 22.36
C ARG A 120 -42.31 22.67 20.91
N ILE A 121 -43.02 23.44 20.08
CA ILE A 121 -43.14 23.18 18.64
C ILE A 121 -41.89 23.62 17.88
N ALA A 122 -41.21 24.69 18.34
CA ALA A 122 -39.92 25.10 17.76
C ALA A 122 -38.77 24.13 18.07
N LEU A 123 -38.83 23.39 19.18
CA LEU A 123 -37.83 22.36 19.53
C LEU A 123 -38.11 21.00 18.86
N TRP A 124 -39.33 20.76 18.38
CA TRP A 124 -39.69 19.59 17.58
C TRP A 124 -39.55 19.83 16.06
N LEU A 125 -39.50 21.08 15.60
CA LEU A 125 -39.15 21.43 14.21
C LEU A 125 -37.66 21.70 13.97
N ALA A 126 -36.84 21.76 15.02
CA ALA A 126 -35.38 21.89 14.90
C ALA A 126 -34.62 20.55 14.96
N LEU A 127 -35.35 19.42 14.98
CA LEU A 127 -34.82 18.05 15.07
C LEU A 127 -35.21 17.20 13.85
N ALA A 128 -35.29 17.84 12.68
CA ALA A 128 -35.74 17.20 11.43
C ALA A 128 -34.85 17.54 10.23
N THR A 129 -33.53 17.59 10.43
CA THR A 129 -32.54 17.55 9.32
C THR A 129 -31.29 16.74 9.68
N ALA A 130 -31.39 15.74 10.56
CA ALA A 130 -30.47 14.62 10.49
C ALA A 130 -31.08 13.68 9.43
N GLY A 131 -30.49 13.63 8.24
CA GLY A 131 -30.83 12.59 7.28
C GLY A 131 -30.73 11.23 7.97
N ALA A 132 -31.73 10.38 7.80
CA ALA A 132 -31.58 9.00 8.26
C ALA A 132 -30.44 8.37 7.44
N ALA A 133 -29.49 7.73 8.11
CA ALA A 133 -28.47 6.90 7.48
C ALA A 133 -29.12 5.94 6.46
N GLU A 134 -28.56 5.88 5.26
CA GLU A 134 -29.04 5.06 4.16
C GLU A 134 -28.03 3.96 3.84
N THR A 135 -28.38 2.72 4.16
CA THR A 135 -27.67 1.54 3.67
C THR A 135 -28.00 1.31 2.18
N PHE A 136 -27.04 1.53 1.29
CA PHE A 136 -27.21 1.31 -0.15
C PHE A 136 -27.15 -0.17 -0.54
N PHE A 137 -26.32 -0.95 0.15
CA PHE A 137 -26.15 -2.38 -0.08
C PHE A 137 -25.64 -3.09 1.17
N SER A 138 -26.14 -4.30 1.44
CA SER A 138 -25.63 -5.18 2.48
C SER A 138 -25.73 -6.64 2.02
N GLU A 139 -24.63 -7.39 2.14
CA GLU A 139 -24.57 -8.82 1.83
C GLU A 139 -23.71 -9.55 2.88
N LYS A 140 -24.30 -10.55 3.52
CA LYS A 140 -23.68 -11.39 4.57
C LYS A 140 -23.62 -12.87 4.19
N PHE A 141 -24.00 -13.20 2.95
CA PHE A 141 -24.06 -14.55 2.41
C PHE A 141 -24.73 -15.58 3.35
N ALA A 142 -25.73 -15.14 4.13
CA ALA A 142 -26.31 -15.93 5.23
C ALA A 142 -27.00 -17.23 4.77
N ASP A 143 -27.33 -17.33 3.49
CA ASP A 143 -27.95 -18.51 2.90
C ASP A 143 -27.58 -18.66 1.41
N LYS A 144 -27.97 -19.79 0.82
CA LYS A 144 -27.66 -20.14 -0.58
C LYS A 144 -28.39 -19.28 -1.63
N THR A 145 -29.33 -18.43 -1.24
CA THR A 145 -30.06 -17.53 -2.16
C THR A 145 -29.19 -16.40 -2.66
N TRP A 146 -27.95 -16.25 -2.17
CA TRP A 146 -26.97 -15.34 -2.76
C TRP A 146 -26.80 -15.57 -4.28
N LYS A 147 -26.99 -16.81 -4.76
CA LYS A 147 -26.95 -17.14 -6.19
C LYS A 147 -28.03 -16.48 -7.04
N ASP A 148 -29.11 -16.03 -6.40
CA ASP A 148 -30.18 -15.29 -7.07
C ASP A 148 -29.88 -13.78 -7.11
N ARG A 149 -28.97 -13.30 -6.24
CA ARG A 149 -28.56 -11.89 -6.12
C ARG A 149 -27.28 -11.57 -6.89
N TRP A 150 -26.41 -12.56 -7.07
CA TRP A 150 -25.09 -12.41 -7.68
C TRP A 150 -24.98 -13.14 -9.01
N GLU A 151 -24.38 -12.47 -9.98
CA GLU A 151 -24.18 -12.94 -11.34
C GLU A 151 -22.69 -13.25 -11.58
N VAL A 152 -22.40 -14.46 -12.03
CA VAL A 152 -21.03 -14.89 -12.35
C VAL A 152 -20.71 -14.50 -13.79
N SER A 153 -19.57 -13.83 -13.99
CA SER A 153 -19.11 -13.41 -15.30
C SER A 153 -18.67 -14.61 -16.16
N ASP A 154 -18.96 -14.53 -17.45
CA ASP A 154 -18.54 -15.49 -18.47
C ASP A 154 -17.26 -15.03 -19.22
N TRP A 155 -16.65 -13.88 -18.87
CA TRP A 155 -15.52 -13.27 -19.59
C TRP A 155 -14.34 -14.22 -19.86
N LYS A 156 -14.02 -15.13 -18.92
CA LYS A 156 -12.92 -16.11 -19.03
C LYS A 156 -13.35 -17.54 -19.32
N LYS A 157 -14.63 -17.73 -19.64
CA LYS A 157 -15.21 -19.06 -19.84
C LYS A 157 -14.72 -19.75 -21.11
N GLN A 158 -14.50 -19.00 -22.18
CA GLN A 158 -13.99 -19.56 -23.44
C GLN A 158 -12.53 -20.02 -23.31
N GLU A 159 -11.74 -19.34 -22.47
CA GLU A 159 -10.36 -19.71 -22.16
C GLU A 159 -10.26 -20.88 -21.15
N GLY A 160 -11.36 -21.22 -20.46
CA GLY A 160 -11.37 -22.24 -19.41
C GLY A 160 -10.61 -21.85 -18.14
N THR A 161 -10.30 -20.56 -18.00
CA THR A 161 -9.53 -19.98 -16.89
C THR A 161 -10.41 -19.25 -15.87
N ASN A 162 -11.74 -19.31 -16.03
CA ASN A 162 -12.69 -18.82 -15.04
C ASN A 162 -12.75 -19.73 -13.82
N GLY A 163 -12.63 -19.14 -12.64
CA GLY A 163 -12.78 -19.79 -11.35
C GLY A 163 -14.24 -20.06 -11.01
N LYS A 164 -14.49 -21.11 -10.23
CA LYS A 164 -15.81 -21.39 -9.68
C LYS A 164 -15.94 -20.80 -8.28
N TRP A 165 -17.07 -20.16 -8.03
CA TRP A 165 -17.40 -19.65 -6.70
C TRP A 165 -18.10 -20.73 -5.87
N GLY A 166 -17.68 -20.85 -4.61
CA GLY A 166 -18.27 -21.67 -3.58
C GLY A 166 -18.90 -20.83 -2.47
N TRP A 167 -19.40 -21.50 -1.45
CA TRP A 167 -19.97 -20.90 -0.25
C TRP A 167 -19.51 -21.72 0.96
N SER A 168 -18.64 -21.14 1.78
CA SER A 168 -17.91 -21.84 2.84
C SER A 168 -17.39 -20.87 3.89
N HIS A 169 -17.15 -21.37 5.09
CA HIS A 169 -16.44 -20.67 6.18
C HIS A 169 -14.95 -21.03 6.25
N GLY A 170 -14.47 -21.88 5.33
CA GLY A 170 -13.08 -22.37 5.33
C GLY A 170 -12.83 -23.47 6.37
N GLU A 171 -11.56 -23.82 6.59
CA GLU A 171 -11.17 -24.90 7.50
C GLU A 171 -11.28 -24.50 8.98
N PHE A 172 -11.02 -23.23 9.29
CA PHE A 172 -11.14 -22.63 10.61
C PHE A 172 -11.99 -21.36 10.56
N TYR A 173 -12.71 -21.06 11.63
CA TYR A 173 -13.71 -19.99 11.69
C TYR A 173 -14.06 -19.66 13.15
N GLY A 174 -14.69 -18.50 13.38
CA GLY A 174 -15.23 -18.12 14.68
C GLY A 174 -16.62 -18.71 14.93
N ASP A 175 -17.50 -18.65 13.92
CA ASP A 175 -18.84 -19.22 13.93
C ASP A 175 -19.16 -19.92 12.60
N ALA A 176 -19.59 -21.19 12.70
CA ALA A 176 -19.79 -22.06 11.53
C ALA A 176 -20.93 -21.62 10.59
N GLN A 177 -21.83 -20.74 11.03
CA GLN A 177 -22.94 -20.24 10.20
C GLN A 177 -22.72 -18.80 9.79
N GLU A 178 -22.27 -17.95 10.73
CA GLU A 178 -22.11 -16.52 10.47
C GLU A 178 -20.89 -16.22 9.59
N ASP A 179 -19.82 -17.04 9.63
CA ASP A 179 -18.60 -16.80 8.85
C ASP A 179 -18.64 -17.44 7.45
N LYS A 180 -19.82 -17.80 6.94
CA LYS A 180 -19.95 -18.39 5.61
C LYS A 180 -20.00 -17.32 4.54
N GLY A 181 -18.86 -17.09 3.90
CA GLY A 181 -18.73 -16.16 2.78
C GLY A 181 -18.69 -16.82 1.40
N LEU A 182 -18.53 -15.97 0.40
CA LEU A 182 -18.23 -16.33 -0.97
C LEU A 182 -16.77 -16.83 -1.06
N PHE A 183 -16.58 -18.03 -1.61
CA PHE A 183 -15.32 -18.76 -1.54
C PHE A 183 -14.70 -19.03 -2.92
N THR A 184 -13.39 -18.81 -3.08
CA THR A 184 -12.66 -19.19 -4.32
C THR A 184 -12.25 -20.65 -4.26
N THR A 185 -12.64 -21.47 -5.26
CA THR A 185 -12.53 -22.95 -5.18
C THR A 185 -11.36 -23.58 -5.93
N GLN A 186 -10.68 -22.83 -6.79
CA GLN A 186 -9.71 -23.35 -7.75
C GLN A 186 -8.49 -22.45 -7.90
N ASP A 187 -7.31 -23.06 -7.79
CA ASP A 187 -6.01 -22.40 -7.95
C ASP A 187 -5.76 -21.93 -9.40
N ALA A 188 -4.97 -20.87 -9.54
CA ALA A 188 -4.57 -20.25 -10.80
C ALA A 188 -5.77 -19.95 -11.70
N ARG A 189 -6.74 -19.18 -11.19
CA ARG A 189 -7.97 -18.82 -11.92
C ARG A 189 -8.32 -17.35 -11.79
N TYR A 190 -9.00 -16.86 -12.81
CA TYR A 190 -9.67 -15.56 -12.80
C TYR A 190 -11.08 -15.70 -12.25
N TYR A 191 -11.42 -14.91 -11.27
CA TYR A 191 -12.73 -14.86 -10.64
C TYR A 191 -13.45 -13.59 -11.06
N GLY A 192 -14.71 -13.70 -11.44
CA GLY A 192 -15.55 -12.57 -11.84
C GLY A 192 -16.97 -12.78 -11.36
N ILE A 193 -17.47 -11.90 -10.50
CA ILE A 193 -18.86 -11.93 -10.01
C ILE A 193 -19.31 -10.52 -9.64
N SER A 194 -20.58 -10.22 -9.85
CA SER A 194 -21.15 -8.93 -9.46
C SER A 194 -22.55 -9.09 -8.88
N GLY A 195 -22.93 -8.19 -7.98
CA GLY A 195 -24.26 -8.06 -7.41
C GLY A 195 -24.82 -6.68 -7.72
N LYS A 196 -26.11 -6.61 -8.03
CA LYS A 196 -26.82 -5.34 -8.21
C LYS A 196 -27.13 -4.75 -6.84
N MET A 197 -26.63 -3.56 -6.55
CA MET A 197 -26.86 -2.88 -5.27
C MET A 197 -28.29 -2.35 -5.15
N ARG A 198 -28.74 -1.65 -6.20
CA ARG A 198 -30.06 -1.02 -6.26
C ARG A 198 -30.64 -1.10 -7.65
N ASP A 199 -31.96 -1.00 -7.74
CA ASP A 199 -32.64 -0.96 -9.04
C ASP A 199 -32.32 0.30 -9.84
N GLU A 200 -32.32 1.44 -9.15
CA GLU A 200 -31.94 2.73 -9.71
C GLU A 200 -30.51 3.10 -9.31
N PRO A 201 -29.70 3.65 -10.23
CA PRO A 201 -28.37 4.15 -9.90
C PRO A 201 -28.43 5.29 -8.87
N PHE A 202 -27.39 5.41 -8.05
CA PHE A 202 -27.28 6.48 -7.06
C PHE A 202 -25.93 7.19 -7.11
N SER A 203 -25.81 8.28 -6.36
CA SER A 203 -24.56 9.02 -6.19
C SER A 203 -24.39 9.38 -4.71
N ASN A 204 -23.14 9.50 -4.27
CA ASN A 204 -22.79 10.02 -2.95
C ASN A 204 -22.71 11.56 -2.92
N GLU A 205 -23.23 12.28 -3.91
CA GLU A 205 -23.26 13.74 -3.89
C GLU A 205 -23.94 14.27 -2.61
N GLY A 206 -23.22 15.08 -1.84
CA GLY A 206 -23.68 15.70 -0.60
C GLY A 206 -23.70 14.78 0.63
N ARG A 207 -23.15 13.56 0.56
CA ARG A 207 -23.13 12.60 1.66
C ARG A 207 -21.83 11.78 1.67
N ASP A 208 -21.58 11.11 2.79
CA ASP A 208 -20.44 10.19 2.89
C ASP A 208 -20.69 8.95 2.02
N LEU A 209 -19.62 8.32 1.56
CA LEU A 209 -19.64 7.00 0.94
C LEU A 209 -18.72 6.09 1.73
N VAL A 210 -19.30 5.09 2.38
CA VAL A 210 -18.59 4.08 3.17
C VAL A 210 -18.68 2.74 2.44
N ILE A 211 -17.54 2.15 2.17
CA ILE A 211 -17.39 0.82 1.56
C ILE A 211 -16.69 -0.06 2.58
N GLN A 212 -17.35 -1.11 3.04
CA GLN A 212 -16.78 -2.04 4.02
C GLN A 212 -17.02 -3.47 3.56
N TYR A 213 -16.03 -4.33 3.76
CA TYR A 213 -16.19 -5.78 3.65
C TYR A 213 -15.10 -6.50 4.42
N SER A 214 -15.32 -7.79 4.65
CA SER A 214 -14.33 -8.68 5.25
C SER A 214 -13.79 -9.65 4.20
N ILE A 215 -12.50 -9.93 4.28
CA ILE A 215 -11.85 -10.96 3.48
C ILE A 215 -10.87 -11.76 4.34
N LYS A 216 -10.81 -13.05 4.07
CA LYS A 216 -9.88 -14.00 4.66
C LYS A 216 -9.09 -14.69 3.58
N PHE A 217 -7.77 -14.77 3.75
CA PHE A 217 -6.92 -15.68 3.00
C PHE A 217 -6.50 -16.82 3.93
N PRO A 218 -7.12 -18.01 3.93
CA PRO A 218 -6.84 -19.07 4.92
C PRO A 218 -5.48 -19.77 4.73
N TYR A 219 -4.50 -19.07 4.17
CA TYR A 219 -3.16 -19.53 3.84
C TYR A 219 -2.24 -18.31 3.80
N MET A 220 -0.93 -18.55 3.90
CA MET A 220 0.06 -17.51 3.63
C MET A 220 -0.03 -17.13 2.15
N VAL A 221 -0.60 -15.95 1.90
CA VAL A 221 -0.90 -15.48 0.56
C VAL A 221 0.37 -15.01 -0.13
N ASP A 222 0.64 -15.59 -1.30
CA ASP A 222 1.78 -15.31 -2.15
C ASP A 222 1.40 -14.40 -3.32
N CYS A 223 0.31 -14.73 -4.03
CA CYS A 223 -0.25 -13.88 -5.07
C CYS A 223 -1.79 -14.08 -5.23
N ALA A 224 -2.57 -13.16 -4.67
CA ALA A 224 -4.01 -13.09 -4.79
C ALA A 224 -4.53 -11.64 -4.67
N GLY A 225 -5.41 -11.28 -5.59
CA GLY A 225 -6.27 -10.11 -5.43
C GLY A 225 -7.41 -10.39 -4.46
N GLY A 226 -7.76 -9.40 -3.65
CA GLY A 226 -8.87 -9.44 -2.69
C GLY A 226 -9.73 -8.20 -2.67
N TYR A 227 -9.65 -7.35 -3.70
CA TYR A 227 -10.30 -6.05 -3.79
C TYR A 227 -11.73 -6.11 -4.36
N LEU A 228 -12.57 -5.20 -3.87
CA LEU A 228 -13.92 -4.95 -4.34
C LEU A 228 -13.91 -3.83 -5.38
N LYS A 229 -14.80 -3.91 -6.38
CA LYS A 229 -15.09 -2.82 -7.31
C LYS A 229 -16.52 -2.33 -7.13
N LEU A 230 -16.70 -1.01 -7.01
CA LEU A 230 -18.00 -0.36 -7.24
C LEU A 230 -18.11 0.03 -8.70
N LEU A 231 -19.19 -0.39 -9.35
CA LEU A 231 -19.39 -0.25 -10.78
C LEU A 231 -20.59 0.62 -11.08
N ARG A 232 -20.50 1.30 -12.23
CA ARG A 232 -21.52 2.24 -12.70
C ARG A 232 -22.70 1.51 -13.36
N ALA A 233 -23.77 2.25 -13.59
CA ALA A 233 -24.92 1.83 -14.34
C ALA A 233 -24.54 1.44 -15.78
N GLY A 234 -25.23 0.44 -16.33
CA GLY A 234 -24.96 -0.07 -17.68
C GLY A 234 -23.94 -1.21 -17.75
N LEU A 235 -23.44 -1.71 -16.61
CA LEU A 235 -22.64 -2.93 -16.57
C LEU A 235 -23.40 -4.13 -17.13
N ASP A 236 -22.82 -4.79 -18.14
CA ASP A 236 -23.20 -6.16 -18.49
C ASP A 236 -22.46 -7.15 -17.59
N GLN A 237 -23.13 -7.62 -16.55
CA GLN A 237 -22.58 -8.51 -15.53
C GLN A 237 -21.97 -9.81 -16.11
N LYS A 238 -22.49 -10.30 -17.24
CA LYS A 238 -21.97 -11.52 -17.90
C LYS A 238 -20.63 -11.29 -18.58
N SER A 239 -20.29 -10.04 -18.90
CA SER A 239 -19.02 -9.64 -19.50
C SER A 239 -18.08 -8.93 -18.53
N PHE A 240 -18.44 -8.86 -17.25
CA PHE A 240 -17.67 -8.17 -16.22
C PHE A 240 -16.22 -8.69 -16.15
N SER A 241 -15.26 -7.79 -16.28
CA SER A 241 -13.83 -8.08 -16.42
C SER A 241 -12.96 -6.95 -15.86
N GLY A 242 -11.63 -7.14 -15.91
CA GLY A 242 -10.66 -6.09 -15.54
C GLY A 242 -10.75 -4.82 -16.39
N ALA A 243 -11.32 -4.91 -17.60
CA ALA A 243 -11.51 -3.76 -18.49
C ALA A 243 -12.87 -3.06 -18.31
N SER A 244 -13.77 -3.60 -17.49
CA SER A 244 -15.06 -2.97 -17.21
C SER A 244 -14.88 -1.66 -16.44
N ASP A 245 -15.61 -0.62 -16.83
CA ASP A 245 -15.56 0.67 -16.15
C ASP A 245 -16.08 0.56 -14.71
N TYR A 246 -15.28 1.04 -13.76
CA TYR A 246 -15.60 1.04 -12.33
C TYR A 246 -15.43 2.45 -11.78
N ALA A 247 -16.20 2.79 -10.76
CA ALA A 247 -16.09 4.06 -10.04
C ALA A 247 -14.96 4.01 -9.00
N ILE A 248 -14.89 2.91 -8.24
CA ILE A 248 -13.92 2.71 -7.17
C ILE A 248 -13.42 1.26 -7.22
N MET A 249 -12.12 1.05 -7.03
CA MET A 249 -11.54 -0.25 -6.68
C MET A 249 -10.86 -0.12 -5.31
N PHE A 250 -11.29 -0.92 -4.33
CA PHE A 250 -10.82 -0.83 -2.96
C PHE A 250 -10.57 -2.21 -2.35
N GLY A 251 -9.41 -2.40 -1.72
CA GLY A 251 -9.11 -3.62 -0.95
C GLY A 251 -7.70 -4.19 -1.14
N PRO A 252 -7.35 -5.28 -0.45
CA PRO A 252 -6.00 -5.83 -0.48
C PRO A 252 -5.67 -6.47 -1.84
N ASP A 253 -4.42 -6.30 -2.24
CA ASP A 253 -3.80 -6.97 -3.37
C ASP A 253 -2.39 -7.38 -2.99
N ILE A 254 -2.14 -8.68 -3.09
CA ILE A 254 -0.90 -9.30 -2.65
C ILE A 254 -0.35 -10.06 -3.84
N CYS A 255 0.88 -9.78 -4.25
CA CYS A 255 1.63 -10.55 -5.22
C CYS A 255 3.14 -10.34 -5.00
N GLY A 256 3.77 -11.33 -4.36
CA GLY A 256 5.18 -11.30 -3.99
C GLY A 256 5.50 -10.30 -2.89
N ALA A 257 6.76 -9.85 -2.84
CA ALA A 257 7.21 -8.81 -1.91
C ALA A 257 6.93 -7.39 -2.43
N GLU A 258 6.78 -7.22 -3.74
CA GLU A 258 6.65 -5.92 -4.39
C GLU A 258 5.22 -5.35 -4.32
N THR A 259 4.21 -6.22 -4.35
CA THR A 259 2.80 -5.82 -4.31
C THR A 259 2.18 -6.35 -3.02
N ARG A 260 2.12 -5.51 -1.98
CA ARG A 260 1.45 -5.80 -0.70
C ARG A 260 0.74 -4.55 -0.21
N LYS A 261 -0.33 -4.18 -0.91
CA LYS A 261 -1.02 -2.91 -0.68
C LYS A 261 -2.53 -3.06 -0.68
N VAL A 262 -3.19 -2.15 0.01
CA VAL A 262 -4.62 -1.88 -0.12
C VAL A 262 -4.79 -0.91 -1.29
N HIS A 263 -5.38 -1.39 -2.39
CA HIS A 263 -5.80 -0.51 -3.48
C HIS A 263 -6.88 0.44 -2.98
N ALA A 264 -6.78 1.70 -3.40
CA ALA A 264 -7.82 2.72 -3.26
C ALA A 264 -7.79 3.56 -4.55
N ILE A 265 -8.34 2.99 -5.61
CA ILE A 265 -8.32 3.58 -6.95
C ILE A 265 -9.64 4.28 -7.19
N LEU A 266 -9.57 5.54 -7.60
CA LEU A 266 -10.74 6.37 -7.89
C LEU A 266 -10.79 6.69 -9.37
N ASN A 267 -11.93 6.42 -10.01
CA ASN A 267 -12.13 6.80 -11.40
C ASN A 267 -12.58 8.26 -11.47
N PHE A 268 -11.79 9.08 -12.16
CA PHE A 268 -12.08 10.49 -12.38
C PHE A 268 -11.95 10.84 -13.87
N LYS A 269 -13.06 11.31 -14.46
CA LYS A 269 -13.15 11.69 -15.89
C LYS A 269 -12.64 10.59 -16.83
N GLY A 270 -12.93 9.32 -16.51
CA GLY A 270 -12.56 8.15 -17.31
C GLY A 270 -11.14 7.62 -17.07
N ASN A 271 -10.39 8.20 -16.14
CA ASN A 271 -9.07 7.73 -15.75
C ASN A 271 -9.12 7.07 -14.36
N ASN A 272 -8.51 5.91 -14.23
CA ASN A 272 -8.35 5.22 -12.95
C ASN A 272 -7.12 5.79 -12.25
N LEU A 273 -7.33 6.55 -11.19
CA LEU A 273 -6.27 7.21 -10.43
C LEU A 273 -5.92 6.35 -9.22
N GLU A 274 -4.68 5.84 -9.19
CA GLU A 274 -4.13 5.19 -8.00
C GLU A 274 -3.78 6.22 -6.94
N LYS A 275 -3.90 5.81 -5.67
CA LYS A 275 -3.39 6.56 -4.54
C LYS A 275 -1.86 6.63 -4.60
N LYS A 276 -1.28 7.80 -4.35
CA LYS A 276 0.18 8.03 -4.37
C LYS A 276 0.89 7.26 -3.27
N THR A 277 0.40 7.37 -2.04
CA THR A 277 1.03 6.74 -0.87
C THR A 277 0.41 5.35 -0.63
N PRO A 278 1.21 4.27 -0.69
CA PRO A 278 0.69 2.92 -0.50
C PRO A 278 0.27 2.68 0.95
N VAL A 279 -0.85 1.97 1.13
CA VAL A 279 -1.31 1.48 2.43
C VAL A 279 -1.03 -0.02 2.48
N LEU A 280 -0.35 -0.52 3.52
CA LEU A 280 -0.04 -1.94 3.63
C LEU A 280 -1.29 -2.77 3.98
N CYS A 281 -1.40 -3.95 3.40
CA CYS A 281 -2.42 -4.93 3.75
C CYS A 281 -1.89 -5.94 4.78
N GLU A 282 -2.81 -6.57 5.51
CA GLU A 282 -2.49 -7.68 6.40
C GLU A 282 -2.21 -8.94 5.56
N ILE A 283 -1.22 -9.73 5.96
CA ILE A 283 -0.69 -10.88 5.20
C ILE A 283 -0.82 -12.21 5.95
N ASP A 284 -1.51 -12.21 7.10
CA ASP A 284 -1.76 -13.41 7.88
C ASP A 284 -2.94 -14.22 7.31
N LYS A 285 -3.32 -15.31 8.00
CA LYS A 285 -4.34 -16.26 7.51
C LYS A 285 -5.77 -15.91 7.91
N PHE A 286 -5.96 -14.88 8.72
CA PHE A 286 -7.21 -14.59 9.41
C PHE A 286 -8.14 -13.69 8.60
N THR A 287 -9.36 -13.54 9.10
CA THR A 287 -10.30 -12.58 8.53
C THR A 287 -9.90 -11.17 8.93
N HIS A 288 -9.84 -10.27 7.94
CA HIS A 288 -9.63 -8.85 8.13
C HIS A 288 -10.74 -8.02 7.48
N TRP A 289 -11.08 -6.91 8.14
CA TRP A 289 -12.09 -5.96 7.70
C TRP A 289 -11.46 -4.75 7.04
N TYR A 290 -11.85 -4.44 5.81
CA TYR A 290 -11.37 -3.27 5.08
C TYR A 290 -12.49 -2.26 4.94
N THR A 291 -12.24 -1.02 5.35
CA THR A 291 -13.21 0.09 5.27
C THR A 291 -12.60 1.28 4.55
N PHE A 292 -13.33 1.84 3.58
CA PHE A 292 -12.98 3.07 2.90
C PHE A 292 -14.11 4.08 3.04
N VAL A 293 -13.80 5.23 3.62
CA VAL A 293 -14.72 6.34 3.82
C VAL A 293 -14.29 7.49 2.91
N ILE A 294 -15.23 8.04 2.14
CA ILE A 294 -15.04 9.23 1.31
C ILE A 294 -16.09 10.25 1.71
N ARG A 295 -15.68 11.49 2.00
CA ARG A 295 -16.56 12.54 2.54
C ARG A 295 -16.75 13.72 1.57
N PRO A 296 -17.85 14.50 1.71
CA PRO A 296 -18.12 15.68 0.88
C PRO A 296 -17.10 16.81 0.96
N ASP A 297 -16.27 16.86 1.99
CA ASP A 297 -15.18 17.83 2.14
C ASP A 297 -13.88 17.40 1.43
N ASN A 298 -13.95 16.38 0.57
CA ASN A 298 -12.83 15.73 -0.11
C ASN A 298 -11.83 15.10 0.86
N THR A 299 -12.25 14.72 2.07
CA THR A 299 -11.43 13.88 2.95
C THR A 299 -11.74 12.40 2.76
N TYR A 300 -10.78 11.55 3.11
CA TYR A 300 -10.95 10.11 3.11
C TYR A 300 -10.34 9.47 4.35
N VAL A 301 -10.79 8.26 4.68
CA VAL A 301 -10.21 7.40 5.72
C VAL A 301 -10.18 5.96 5.21
N ILE A 302 -9.03 5.29 5.37
CA ILE A 302 -8.87 3.86 5.16
C ILE A 302 -8.64 3.20 6.51
N LYS A 303 -9.48 2.23 6.85
CA LYS A 303 -9.35 1.43 8.08
C LYS A 303 -9.16 -0.04 7.73
N VAL A 304 -8.36 -0.70 8.55
CA VAL A 304 -8.23 -2.16 8.58
C VAL A 304 -8.50 -2.63 10.00
N ASP A 305 -9.44 -3.55 10.17
CA ASP A 305 -9.93 -4.05 11.47
C ASP A 305 -10.38 -2.91 12.40
N ASN A 306 -11.11 -1.94 11.85
CA ASN A 306 -11.52 -0.69 12.51
C ASN A 306 -10.38 0.20 13.04
N VAL A 307 -9.12 -0.12 12.73
CA VAL A 307 -7.97 0.72 13.01
C VAL A 307 -7.71 1.59 11.79
N GLU A 308 -7.67 2.91 11.99
CA GLU A 308 -7.27 3.86 10.94
C GLU A 308 -5.82 3.60 10.54
N LYS A 309 -5.62 3.24 9.27
CA LYS A 309 -4.29 3.01 8.69
C LYS A 309 -3.81 4.23 7.91
N ASP A 310 -4.74 5.00 7.35
CA ASP A 310 -4.43 6.18 6.54
C ASP A 310 -5.63 7.12 6.44
N SER A 311 -5.38 8.42 6.40
CA SER A 311 -6.41 9.45 6.22
C SER A 311 -5.81 10.73 5.66
N GLY A 312 -6.61 11.55 4.98
CA GLY A 312 -6.12 12.77 4.36
C GLY A 312 -7.12 13.43 3.43
N ASN A 313 -6.61 14.29 2.55
CA ASN A 313 -7.38 14.93 1.50
C ASN A 313 -7.18 14.21 0.15
N LEU A 314 -8.26 14.02 -0.60
CA LEU A 314 -8.27 13.41 -1.92
C LEU A 314 -7.36 14.16 -2.92
N LEU A 315 -7.38 15.49 -2.91
CA LEU A 315 -6.60 16.32 -3.85
C LEU A 315 -5.08 16.21 -3.64
N ASP A 316 -4.65 15.82 -2.43
CA ASP A 316 -3.25 15.65 -2.10
C ASP A 316 -2.76 14.23 -2.46
N GLU A 317 -3.59 13.22 -2.23
CA GLU A 317 -3.22 11.80 -2.32
C GLU A 317 -3.51 11.14 -3.67
N TRP A 318 -4.28 11.80 -4.54
CA TRP A 318 -4.50 11.39 -5.94
C TRP A 318 -4.23 12.54 -6.90
N THR A 319 -3.91 12.23 -8.15
CA THR A 319 -3.63 13.23 -9.19
C THR A 319 -4.89 13.52 -10.02
N PHE A 320 -5.89 14.15 -9.39
CA PHE A 320 -7.16 14.51 -10.06
C PHE A 320 -7.01 15.64 -11.07
N LEU A 321 -6.29 16.68 -10.65
CA LEU A 321 -6.15 17.94 -11.35
C LEU A 321 -4.70 18.14 -11.76
N PRO A 322 -4.43 18.89 -12.85
CA PRO A 322 -3.07 19.29 -13.18
C PRO A 322 -2.47 20.15 -12.05
N PRO A 323 -1.14 20.32 -11.99
CA PRO A 323 -0.53 21.12 -10.94
C PRO A 323 -1.02 22.57 -11.01
N LYS A 324 -1.22 23.19 -9.84
CA LYS A 324 -1.67 24.59 -9.74
C LYS A 324 -0.70 25.57 -10.39
N ARG A 325 0.59 25.22 -10.39
CA ARG A 325 1.67 26.02 -10.97
C ARG A 325 2.53 25.18 -11.88
N ILE A 326 3.00 25.80 -12.95
CA ILE A 326 3.91 25.21 -13.93
C ILE A 326 5.10 26.15 -14.15
N PRO A 327 6.29 25.63 -14.49
CA PRO A 327 7.38 26.48 -14.94
C PRO A 327 6.94 27.27 -16.17
N ASP A 328 7.27 28.56 -16.22
CA ASP A 328 6.93 29.43 -17.33
C ASP A 328 7.53 28.89 -18.65
N PRO A 329 6.70 28.41 -19.60
CA PRO A 329 7.20 27.85 -20.85
C PRO A 329 7.84 28.92 -21.75
N SER A 330 7.60 30.20 -21.46
CA SER A 330 8.18 31.32 -22.18
C SER A 330 9.48 31.84 -21.54
N ALA A 331 9.78 31.43 -20.30
CA ALA A 331 10.98 31.86 -19.61
C ALA A 331 12.23 31.29 -20.26
N LYS A 332 13.21 32.17 -20.47
CA LYS A 332 14.52 31.80 -21.00
C LYS A 332 15.57 32.03 -19.94
N LYS A 333 16.53 31.12 -19.89
CA LYS A 333 17.74 31.31 -19.10
C LYS A 333 18.43 32.61 -19.54
N PRO A 334 18.75 33.54 -18.62
CA PRO A 334 19.50 34.75 -18.95
C PRO A 334 20.89 34.43 -19.49
N ASP A 335 21.37 35.24 -20.44
CA ASP A 335 22.70 35.07 -21.05
C ASP A 335 23.84 35.29 -20.03
N ASP A 336 23.60 36.05 -18.96
CA ASP A 336 24.55 36.31 -17.88
C ASP A 336 24.55 35.23 -16.78
N TRP A 337 23.74 34.18 -16.93
CA TRP A 337 23.62 33.11 -15.94
C TRP A 337 24.67 32.02 -16.16
N VAL A 338 25.64 31.96 -15.25
CA VAL A 338 26.71 30.96 -15.33
C VAL A 338 26.23 29.61 -14.82
N ASP A 339 26.49 28.54 -15.59
CA ASP A 339 26.21 27.15 -15.18
C ASP A 339 27.36 26.50 -14.42
N ASP A 340 28.59 26.94 -14.68
CA ASP A 340 29.76 26.34 -14.08
C ASP A 340 29.98 26.93 -12.67
N PRO A 341 29.82 26.13 -11.59
CA PRO A 341 30.08 26.60 -10.24
C PRO A 341 31.55 26.96 -10.02
N MET A 342 32.43 26.48 -10.88
CA MET A 342 33.87 26.70 -10.81
C MET A 342 34.33 27.52 -12.02
N MET A 343 35.33 28.35 -11.83
CA MET A 343 36.00 29.06 -12.92
C MET A 343 37.50 28.96 -12.76
N ASP A 344 38.22 29.17 -13.84
CA ASP A 344 39.67 29.25 -13.82
C ASP A 344 40.10 30.52 -13.06
N ASP A 345 41.07 30.38 -12.14
CA ASP A 345 41.57 31.49 -11.34
C ASP A 345 42.19 32.57 -12.25
N PRO A 346 41.56 33.75 -12.39
CA PRO A 346 42.04 34.78 -13.29
C PRO A 346 43.33 35.44 -12.79
N SER A 347 43.72 35.20 -11.53
CA SER A 347 44.99 35.69 -10.97
C SER A 347 46.19 34.83 -11.39
N GLN A 348 45.95 33.62 -11.88
CA GLN A 348 47.02 32.73 -12.33
C GLN A 348 47.36 32.98 -13.79
N VAL A 349 48.63 33.28 -14.03
CA VAL A 349 49.20 33.38 -15.36
C VAL A 349 50.12 32.20 -15.57
N LYS A 350 50.05 31.59 -16.75
CA LYS A 350 50.96 30.53 -17.16
C LYS A 350 52.42 30.97 -16.96
N PRO A 351 53.22 30.25 -16.16
CA PRO A 351 54.63 30.55 -16.00
C PRO A 351 55.36 30.48 -17.34
N ALA A 352 56.31 31.39 -17.54
CA ALA A 352 57.07 31.46 -18.79
C ALA A 352 57.88 30.18 -19.07
N ASP A 353 58.24 29.42 -18.03
CA ASP A 353 59.07 28.21 -18.06
C ASP A 353 58.25 26.90 -18.07
N TRP A 354 56.96 26.95 -18.42
CA TRP A 354 56.08 25.79 -18.35
C TRP A 354 56.14 24.88 -19.59
N ASP A 355 56.32 25.45 -20.78
CA ASP A 355 56.35 24.72 -22.06
C ASP A 355 57.77 24.46 -22.59
N ASP A 356 58.80 24.82 -21.83
CA ASP A 356 60.19 24.80 -22.30
C ASP A 356 60.72 23.38 -22.54
N GLU A 357 60.03 22.37 -22.02
CA GLU A 357 60.45 20.96 -22.03
C GLU A 357 59.48 20.13 -22.90
N PRO A 358 59.96 19.39 -23.91
CA PRO A 358 59.10 18.57 -24.76
C PRO A 358 58.54 17.38 -23.99
N GLU A 359 57.34 16.90 -24.37
CA GLU A 359 56.69 15.74 -23.75
C GLU A 359 57.55 14.47 -23.83
N LYS A 360 58.32 14.32 -24.91
CA LYS A 360 59.24 13.21 -25.10
C LYS A 360 60.65 13.70 -25.43
N ILE A 361 61.64 13.06 -24.83
CA ILE A 361 63.06 13.25 -25.12
C ILE A 361 63.66 11.94 -25.61
N PRO A 362 64.71 11.97 -26.45
CA PRO A 362 65.42 10.75 -26.81
C PRO A 362 66.07 10.14 -25.56
N ASP A 363 66.00 8.82 -25.41
CA ASP A 363 66.52 8.11 -24.26
C ASP A 363 68.04 8.33 -24.12
N PRO A 364 68.51 9.01 -23.05
CA PRO A 364 69.92 9.31 -22.87
C PRO A 364 70.75 8.07 -22.55
N GLU A 365 70.12 6.96 -22.16
CA GLU A 365 70.79 5.68 -21.88
C GLU A 365 70.73 4.72 -23.07
N ALA A 366 70.02 5.08 -24.16
CA ALA A 366 70.02 4.28 -25.36
C ALA A 366 71.41 4.30 -26.02
N VAL A 367 72.00 3.13 -26.17
CA VAL A 367 73.26 2.92 -26.88
C VAL A 367 72.96 2.26 -28.21
N LYS A 368 73.56 2.80 -29.28
CA LYS A 368 73.49 2.21 -30.61
C LYS A 368 74.01 0.77 -30.58
N PRO A 369 73.24 -0.23 -31.04
CA PRO A 369 73.70 -1.62 -31.10
C PRO A 369 74.96 -1.78 -31.95
N GLU A 370 75.88 -2.66 -31.53
CA GLU A 370 77.14 -2.91 -32.25
C GLU A 370 76.92 -3.49 -33.66
N ASP A 371 75.80 -4.19 -33.87
CA ASP A 371 75.42 -4.81 -35.15
C ASP A 371 74.59 -3.88 -36.08
N TRP A 372 74.48 -2.58 -35.78
CA TRP A 372 73.72 -1.63 -36.60
C TRP A 372 74.54 -1.09 -37.78
N ASP A 373 74.01 -1.20 -39.01
CA ASP A 373 74.64 -0.70 -40.24
C ASP A 373 73.89 0.52 -40.79
N ASP A 374 74.48 1.72 -40.67
CA ASP A 374 73.81 2.98 -41.09
C ASP A 374 73.55 3.04 -42.61
N ASP A 375 74.32 2.33 -43.44
CA ASP A 375 74.17 2.35 -44.90
C ASP A 375 73.00 1.45 -45.36
N ALA A 376 72.69 0.41 -44.58
CA ALA A 376 71.62 -0.55 -44.87
C ALA A 376 70.31 -0.27 -44.11
N ASP A 377 70.41 0.15 -42.84
CA ASP A 377 69.27 0.32 -41.91
C ASP A 377 68.89 1.80 -41.69
N GLY A 378 69.74 2.74 -42.13
CA GLY A 378 69.57 4.19 -41.94
C GLY A 378 70.26 4.72 -40.66
N GLU A 379 70.28 6.05 -40.49
CA GLU A 379 70.84 6.67 -39.28
C GLU A 379 70.10 6.19 -38.03
N TRP A 380 70.83 5.60 -37.09
CA TRP A 380 70.25 5.14 -35.83
C TRP A 380 69.76 6.32 -34.98
N GLU A 381 68.48 6.28 -34.59
CA GLU A 381 67.88 7.23 -33.66
C GLU A 381 67.47 6.53 -32.35
N PRO A 382 67.81 7.08 -31.17
CA PRO A 382 67.41 6.52 -29.89
C PRO A 382 65.88 6.60 -29.69
N ASN A 383 65.31 5.62 -28.98
CA ASN A 383 63.88 5.62 -28.68
C ASN A 383 63.48 6.84 -27.84
N MET A 384 62.31 7.42 -28.12
CA MET A 384 61.80 8.57 -27.37
C MET A 384 61.12 8.10 -26.08
N ILE A 385 61.60 8.58 -24.93
CA ILE A 385 61.01 8.34 -23.60
C ILE A 385 60.29 9.59 -23.10
N ASP A 386 59.35 9.41 -22.17
CA ASP A 386 58.63 10.53 -21.57
C ASP A 386 59.60 11.40 -20.75
N ASN A 387 59.57 12.71 -20.99
CA ASN A 387 60.49 13.64 -20.34
C ASN A 387 60.08 13.86 -18.88
N PRO A 388 60.92 13.48 -17.89
CA PRO A 388 60.59 13.70 -16.47
C PRO A 388 60.43 15.18 -16.09
N LYS A 389 60.91 16.11 -16.92
CA LYS A 389 60.78 17.56 -16.73
C LYS A 389 59.54 18.16 -17.38
N TYR A 390 58.81 17.41 -18.20
CA TYR A 390 57.58 17.91 -18.82
C TYR A 390 56.49 18.07 -17.75
N LYS A 391 56.03 19.31 -17.56
CA LYS A 391 55.05 19.67 -16.51
C LYS A 391 53.59 19.44 -16.95
N GLY A 392 53.37 18.86 -18.14
CA GLY A 392 52.03 18.67 -18.72
C GLY A 392 51.44 19.96 -19.30
N VAL A 393 50.24 19.87 -19.88
CA VAL A 393 49.52 21.06 -20.38
C VAL A 393 49.09 21.91 -19.19
N TRP A 394 49.60 23.14 -19.10
CA TRP A 394 49.22 24.08 -18.04
C TRP A 394 47.71 24.30 -18.01
N LYS A 395 47.12 24.16 -16.83
CA LYS A 395 45.73 24.54 -16.55
C LYS A 395 45.71 25.37 -15.26
N PRO A 396 45.04 26.53 -15.25
CA PRO A 396 44.88 27.32 -14.03
C PRO A 396 44.09 26.52 -12.99
N THR A 397 44.32 26.82 -11.71
CA THR A 397 43.51 26.21 -10.64
C THR A 397 42.07 26.70 -10.74
N ARG A 398 41.13 25.80 -10.44
CA ARG A 398 39.69 26.10 -10.44
C ARG A 398 39.30 26.70 -9.09
N ILE A 399 38.64 27.85 -9.10
CA ILE A 399 38.10 28.55 -7.93
C ILE A 399 36.57 28.67 -8.05
N ASP A 400 35.88 28.90 -6.94
CA ASP A 400 34.44 29.15 -6.98
C ASP A 400 34.11 30.37 -7.84
N ASN A 401 33.13 30.22 -8.72
CA ASN A 401 32.71 31.27 -9.62
C ASN A 401 31.76 32.24 -8.88
N PRO A 402 32.17 33.50 -8.61
CA PRO A 402 31.33 34.46 -7.88
C PRO A 402 30.05 34.85 -8.63
N ASN A 403 29.97 34.57 -9.94
CA ASN A 403 28.79 34.83 -10.76
C ASN A 403 27.83 33.63 -10.86
N TYR A 404 28.20 32.47 -10.31
CA TYR A 404 27.32 31.31 -10.24
C TYR A 404 26.21 31.53 -9.22
N LYS A 405 24.95 31.57 -9.69
CA LYS A 405 23.76 31.83 -8.86
C LYS A 405 22.96 30.55 -8.54
N GLY A 406 23.57 29.39 -8.77
CA GLY A 406 22.89 28.09 -8.73
C GLY A 406 22.39 27.65 -10.10
N GLN A 407 21.79 26.46 -10.16
CA GLN A 407 21.16 25.97 -11.38
C GLN A 407 19.96 26.87 -11.74
N TRP A 408 19.90 27.33 -12.98
CA TRP A 408 18.75 28.12 -13.43
C TRP A 408 17.49 27.27 -13.44
N VAL A 409 16.42 27.77 -12.81
CA VAL A 409 15.08 27.19 -12.82
C VAL A 409 14.12 28.25 -13.35
N ALA A 410 13.26 27.87 -14.30
CA ALA A 410 12.25 28.78 -14.84
C ALA A 410 11.28 29.21 -13.71
N PRO A 411 10.88 30.49 -13.65
CA PRO A 411 9.91 30.97 -12.67
C PRO A 411 8.59 30.22 -12.81
N GLU A 412 7.94 29.91 -11.69
CA GLU A 412 6.62 29.28 -11.70
C GLU A 412 5.52 30.30 -11.99
N ILE A 413 4.64 29.97 -12.92
CA ILE A 413 3.40 30.70 -13.23
C ILE A 413 2.19 29.85 -12.90
N ASP A 414 1.05 30.50 -12.72
CA ASP A 414 -0.22 29.80 -12.50
C ASP A 414 -0.59 29.02 -13.77
N ASN A 415 -1.00 27.76 -13.58
CA ASN A 415 -1.32 26.87 -14.68
C ASN A 415 -2.69 27.24 -15.29
N PRO A 416 -2.76 27.68 -16.56
CA PRO A 416 -4.03 28.03 -17.19
C PRO A 416 -5.00 26.85 -17.33
N ASP A 417 -4.48 25.61 -17.29
CA ASP A 417 -5.28 24.38 -17.36
C ASP A 417 -5.80 23.94 -15.98
N PHE A 418 -5.34 24.56 -14.89
CA PHE A 418 -5.83 24.27 -13.55
C PHE A 418 -7.23 24.87 -13.35
N ILE A 419 -8.21 24.00 -13.19
CA ILE A 419 -9.58 24.35 -12.81
C ILE A 419 -9.89 23.59 -11.52
N ASP A 420 -10.16 24.34 -10.46
CA ASP A 420 -10.52 23.77 -9.16
C ASP A 420 -11.84 23.01 -9.25
N ASP A 421 -11.90 21.85 -8.61
CA ASP A 421 -13.07 20.97 -8.61
C ASP A 421 -13.37 20.52 -7.17
N PRO A 422 -14.36 21.14 -6.50
CA PRO A 422 -14.69 20.78 -5.13
C PRO A 422 -15.41 19.42 -5.04
N ASN A 423 -15.78 18.80 -6.17
CA ASN A 423 -16.60 17.60 -6.23
C ASN A 423 -15.81 16.35 -6.67
N VAL A 424 -14.48 16.31 -6.46
CA VAL A 424 -13.67 15.13 -6.80
C VAL A 424 -14.08 13.87 -6.01
N TYR A 425 -14.69 14.04 -4.82
CA TYR A 425 -15.25 12.94 -4.04
C TYR A 425 -16.50 12.29 -4.67
N VAL A 426 -17.19 12.98 -5.59
CA VAL A 426 -18.50 12.57 -6.09
C VAL A 426 -18.34 11.43 -7.09
N GLN A 427 -18.89 10.28 -6.73
CA GLN A 427 -19.10 9.13 -7.59
C GLN A 427 -20.54 9.08 -8.06
N LYS A 428 -20.72 9.11 -9.39
CA LYS A 428 -22.02 9.11 -10.06
C LYS A 428 -22.42 7.72 -10.56
N ASP A 429 -23.71 7.54 -10.79
CA ASP A 429 -24.26 6.36 -11.47
C ASP A 429 -23.89 5.02 -10.82
N LEU A 430 -23.64 4.97 -9.50
CA LEU A 430 -23.29 3.73 -8.79
C LEU A 430 -24.47 2.76 -8.80
N GLN A 431 -24.24 1.50 -9.18
CA GLN A 431 -25.33 0.52 -9.27
C GLN A 431 -24.93 -0.91 -8.92
N PHE A 432 -23.67 -1.31 -9.11
CA PHE A 432 -23.23 -2.69 -8.86
C PHE A 432 -21.99 -2.73 -7.97
N VAL A 433 -21.86 -3.83 -7.25
CA VAL A 433 -20.64 -4.23 -6.56
C VAL A 433 -20.10 -5.49 -7.22
N GLY A 434 -18.79 -5.67 -7.31
CA GLY A 434 -18.24 -6.87 -7.92
C GLY A 434 -16.81 -7.17 -7.52
N PHE A 435 -16.44 -8.43 -7.69
CA PHE A 435 -15.09 -8.95 -7.52
C PHE A 435 -14.61 -9.46 -8.86
N GLU A 436 -13.50 -8.90 -9.32
CA GLU A 436 -12.76 -9.38 -10.48
C GLU A 436 -11.32 -9.57 -10.05
N LEU A 437 -10.90 -10.82 -9.85
CA LEU A 437 -9.70 -11.18 -9.12
C LEU A 437 -8.88 -12.22 -9.90
N TRP A 438 -7.56 -12.16 -9.74
CA TRP A 438 -6.67 -13.27 -10.06
C TRP A 438 -6.14 -13.87 -8.75
N GLN A 439 -6.13 -15.20 -8.66
CA GLN A 439 -5.58 -15.90 -7.50
C GLN A 439 -4.74 -17.10 -7.93
N MET A 440 -3.48 -17.13 -7.48
CA MET A 440 -2.58 -18.27 -7.65
C MET A 440 -3.02 -19.44 -6.78
N LYS A 441 -3.13 -19.22 -5.48
CA LYS A 441 -3.75 -20.16 -4.54
C LYS A 441 -5.17 -19.68 -4.24
N SER A 442 -6.13 -20.60 -4.31
CA SER A 442 -7.52 -20.36 -3.98
C SER A 442 -7.81 -20.64 -2.52
N GLY A 443 -9.00 -20.24 -2.09
CA GLY A 443 -9.50 -20.46 -0.74
C GLY A 443 -9.93 -19.19 -0.04
N SER A 444 -9.75 -18.02 -0.68
CA SER A 444 -10.18 -16.75 -0.09
C SER A 444 -11.68 -16.74 0.17
N ILE A 445 -12.07 -16.15 1.29
CA ILE A 445 -13.47 -16.04 1.71
C ILE A 445 -13.80 -14.56 1.85
N ILE A 446 -14.83 -14.13 1.15
CA ILE A 446 -15.30 -12.74 1.13
C ILE A 446 -16.68 -12.70 1.75
N ASP A 447 -16.90 -11.79 2.70
CA ASP A 447 -18.16 -11.68 3.42
C ASP A 447 -18.39 -10.26 3.97
N ASN A 448 -19.56 -10.01 4.55
CA ASN A 448 -19.94 -8.80 5.28
C ASN A 448 -19.79 -7.51 4.45
N ILE A 449 -20.25 -7.54 3.20
CA ILE A 449 -20.18 -6.40 2.29
C ILE A 449 -21.24 -5.39 2.71
N LEU A 450 -20.82 -4.14 2.93
CA LEU A 450 -21.66 -3.02 3.31
C LEU A 450 -21.27 -1.79 2.49
N VAL A 451 -22.27 -1.16 1.87
CA VAL A 451 -22.13 0.17 1.24
C VAL A 451 -23.20 1.07 1.87
N THR A 452 -22.78 2.11 2.58
CA THR A 452 -23.66 2.99 3.37
C THR A 452 -23.14 4.43 3.35
N ASP A 453 -23.90 5.38 3.89
CA ASP A 453 -23.44 6.76 4.18
C ASP A 453 -23.18 7.00 5.69
N ASP A 454 -23.16 5.93 6.49
CA ASP A 454 -22.93 5.98 7.94
C ASP A 454 -21.67 5.19 8.37
N GLU A 455 -20.63 5.94 8.74
CA GLU A 455 -19.38 5.38 9.26
C GLU A 455 -19.54 4.68 10.62
N GLU A 456 -20.48 5.12 11.45
CA GLU A 456 -20.74 4.52 12.76
C GLU A 456 -21.45 3.16 12.61
N GLU A 457 -22.38 3.03 11.67
CA GLU A 457 -23.01 1.75 11.30
C GLU A 457 -21.94 0.73 10.88
N ALA A 458 -21.07 1.11 9.94
CA ALA A 458 -20.00 0.26 9.45
C ALA A 458 -19.05 -0.17 10.58
N ALA A 459 -18.59 0.79 11.40
CA ALA A 459 -17.72 0.52 12.52
C ALA A 459 -18.37 -0.40 13.58
N ALA A 460 -19.68 -0.24 13.84
CA ALA A 460 -20.41 -1.07 14.79
C ALA A 460 -20.51 -2.52 14.30
N GLU A 461 -20.75 -2.75 13.01
CA GLU A 461 -20.80 -4.09 12.42
C GLU A 461 -19.45 -4.80 12.49
N ALA A 462 -18.38 -4.14 12.05
CA ALA A 462 -17.03 -4.70 12.13
C ALA A 462 -16.62 -4.98 13.59
N SER A 463 -16.93 -4.07 14.52
CA SER A 463 -16.63 -4.25 15.95
C SER A 463 -17.40 -5.42 16.56
N ALA A 464 -18.66 -5.61 16.18
CA ALA A 464 -19.47 -6.73 16.63
C ALA A 464 -18.82 -8.06 16.22
N TRP A 465 -18.40 -8.19 14.96
CA TRP A 465 -17.72 -9.39 14.48
C TRP A 465 -16.36 -9.60 15.15
N LEU A 466 -15.50 -8.56 15.18
CA LEU A 466 -14.15 -8.64 15.78
C LEU A 466 -14.21 -9.05 17.25
N SER A 467 -15.19 -8.57 18.01
CA SER A 467 -15.35 -8.91 19.42
C SER A 467 -15.86 -10.34 19.67
N LYS A 468 -16.63 -10.90 18.74
CA LYS A 468 -17.34 -12.17 18.90
C LYS A 468 -16.62 -13.34 18.23
N ASN A 469 -16.14 -13.17 16.99
CA ASN A 469 -15.73 -14.27 16.12
C ASN A 469 -14.21 -14.39 16.00
N LYS A 470 -13.45 -13.27 15.99
CA LYS A 470 -11.99 -13.26 15.78
C LYS A 470 -11.23 -14.22 16.69
N LYS A 471 -11.49 -14.19 18.00
CA LYS A 471 -10.85 -15.10 18.97
C LYS A 471 -11.21 -16.57 18.77
N GLY A 472 -12.43 -16.84 18.30
CA GLY A 472 -12.86 -18.20 17.97
C GLY A 472 -12.10 -18.72 16.75
N GLU A 473 -11.95 -17.86 15.74
CA GLU A 473 -11.17 -18.14 14.54
C GLU A 473 -9.69 -18.44 14.86
N GLU A 474 -9.04 -17.57 15.63
CA GLU A 474 -7.65 -17.73 16.07
C GLU A 474 -7.45 -19.04 16.84
N LYS A 475 -8.29 -19.29 17.84
CA LYS A 475 -8.22 -20.50 18.65
C LYS A 475 -8.40 -21.78 17.82
N MET A 476 -9.35 -21.77 16.88
CA MET A 476 -9.57 -22.94 16.02
C MET A 476 -8.37 -23.20 15.10
N ASN A 477 -7.74 -22.13 14.58
CA ASN A 477 -6.51 -22.26 13.80
C ASN A 477 -5.36 -22.83 14.65
N GLU A 478 -5.15 -22.32 15.86
CA GLU A 478 -4.13 -22.84 16.80
C GLU A 478 -4.33 -24.34 17.08
N GLU A 479 -5.57 -24.78 17.31
CA GLU A 479 -5.89 -26.19 17.52
C GLU A 479 -5.59 -27.06 16.28
N ILE A 480 -5.88 -26.55 15.08
CA ILE A 480 -5.56 -27.22 13.81
C ILE A 480 -4.05 -27.30 13.60
N GLU A 481 -3.33 -26.19 13.74
CA GLU A 481 -1.87 -26.14 13.55
C GLU A 481 -1.14 -27.03 14.55
N LYS A 482 -1.61 -27.07 15.81
CA LYS A 482 -1.09 -28.00 16.83
C LYS A 482 -1.34 -29.46 16.42
N ALA A 483 -2.54 -29.79 15.94
CA ALA A 483 -2.85 -31.15 15.49
C ALA A 483 -2.02 -31.55 14.25
N GLU A 484 -1.80 -30.64 13.31
CA GLU A 484 -0.95 -30.86 12.14
C GLU A 484 0.54 -31.02 12.50
N ARG A 485 1.04 -30.23 13.48
CA ARG A 485 2.40 -30.37 14.02
C ARG A 485 2.59 -31.74 14.66
N ILE A 486 1.68 -32.15 15.55
CA ILE A 486 1.66 -33.49 16.17
C ILE A 486 1.68 -34.59 15.10
N LYS A 487 0.86 -34.44 14.05
CA LYS A 487 0.77 -35.41 12.97
C LYS A 487 2.08 -35.50 12.17
N ARG A 488 2.64 -34.36 11.73
CA ARG A 488 3.91 -34.31 10.99
C ARG A 488 5.05 -34.94 11.78
N GLU A 489 5.09 -34.68 13.08
CA GLU A 489 6.14 -35.22 13.94
C GLU A 489 6.03 -36.73 14.13
N LYS A 490 4.81 -37.23 14.29
CA LYS A 490 4.55 -38.67 14.31
C LYS A 490 5.03 -39.32 13.00
N GLU A 491 4.71 -38.73 11.85
CA GLU A 491 5.13 -39.23 10.54
C GLU A 491 6.67 -39.19 10.37
N ARG A 492 7.35 -38.13 10.85
CA ARG A 492 8.82 -38.04 10.85
C ARG A 492 9.46 -39.16 11.67
N ARG A 493 9.03 -39.33 12.93
CA ARG A 493 9.56 -40.37 13.83
C ARG A 493 9.33 -41.77 13.28
N GLU A 494 8.16 -42.03 12.70
CA GLU A 494 7.86 -43.31 12.02
C GLU A 494 8.80 -43.54 10.81
N ALA A 495 9.07 -42.50 10.01
CA ALA A 495 10.00 -42.59 8.88
C ALA A 495 11.47 -42.81 9.31
N GLU A 496 11.87 -42.25 10.45
CA GLU A 496 13.21 -42.38 11.03
C GLU A 496 13.38 -43.63 11.92
N GLY A 497 12.30 -44.38 12.16
CA GLY A 497 12.32 -45.56 13.04
C GLY A 497 12.51 -45.22 14.53
N LEU A 498 12.22 -43.98 14.93
CA LEU A 498 12.26 -43.52 16.31
C LEU A 498 11.00 -43.99 17.06
N PRO A 499 11.09 -44.27 18.38
CA PRO A 499 9.91 -44.57 19.19
C PRO A 499 8.93 -43.39 19.19
N PRO A 500 7.61 -43.59 19.42
CA PRO A 500 6.67 -42.48 19.56
C PRO A 500 7.11 -41.47 20.62
N ALA A 501 6.79 -40.19 20.43
CA ALA A 501 7.08 -39.15 21.42
C ALA A 501 6.27 -39.38 22.70
N GLU A 502 6.88 -39.14 23.86
CA GLU A 502 6.23 -39.30 25.17
C GLU A 502 5.16 -38.22 25.40
N ASP A 503 5.42 -36.98 24.99
CA ASP A 503 4.42 -35.91 24.89
C ASP A 503 4.48 -35.24 23.51
N PRO A 504 3.63 -35.64 22.57
CA PRO A 504 3.62 -35.02 21.26
C PRO A 504 3.07 -33.59 21.26
N GLY A 505 2.47 -33.12 22.35
CA GLY A 505 1.88 -31.79 22.48
C GLY A 505 2.80 -30.70 23.05
N GLU A 506 4.01 -31.07 23.51
CA GLU A 506 5.03 -30.23 24.15
C GLU A 506 6.31 -30.07 23.30
N PHE A 507 6.23 -30.25 21.97
CA PHE A 507 7.34 -29.85 21.09
C PHE A 507 7.48 -28.32 21.11
N GLU A 508 8.27 -27.82 22.06
CA GLU A 508 8.82 -26.46 22.06
C GLU A 508 9.68 -26.28 20.80
N ASP A 509 9.68 -25.05 20.28
CA ASP A 509 10.32 -24.67 19.04
C ASP A 509 11.85 -24.80 19.15
N ASP A 510 12.41 -25.99 18.87
CA ASP A 510 13.86 -26.15 18.66
C ASP A 510 14.32 -25.57 17.28
N GLU A 511 13.48 -24.77 16.61
CA GLU A 511 13.81 -24.06 15.35
C GLU A 511 13.95 -22.52 15.53
N ASP A 512 14.04 -22.03 16.77
CA ASP A 512 14.55 -20.68 17.09
C ASP A 512 16.02 -20.74 17.56
N GLU A 513 16.84 -21.64 17.01
CA GLU A 513 18.28 -21.34 16.93
C GLU A 513 18.43 -20.23 15.90
N ASP A 514 18.37 -19.00 16.39
CA ASP A 514 18.94 -17.81 15.76
C ASP A 514 20.29 -18.21 15.12
N ILE A 515 20.30 -18.38 13.80
CA ILE A 515 21.52 -18.16 13.04
C ILE A 515 21.76 -16.64 13.18
N ASP A 516 22.46 -16.28 14.25
CA ASP A 516 23.19 -15.02 14.36
C ASP A 516 24.13 -14.94 13.14
N LEU A 517 23.64 -14.34 12.05
CA LEU A 517 24.44 -13.91 10.90
C LEU A 517 25.22 -12.63 11.22
N ASP A 518 25.76 -12.49 12.43
CA ASP A 518 26.65 -11.41 12.84
C ASP A 518 27.67 -11.88 13.89
N SER A 519 28.42 -12.94 13.58
CA SER A 519 29.69 -13.23 14.25
C SER A 519 30.77 -13.54 13.23
N ASP A 520 31.13 -12.55 12.41
CA ASP A 520 32.48 -12.49 11.87
C ASP A 520 33.38 -11.78 12.90
N ASP A 521 34.23 -12.60 13.49
CA ASP A 521 35.45 -12.37 14.26
C ASP A 521 36.04 -10.94 14.26
N ASP A 522 36.21 -10.40 15.46
CA ASP A 522 37.34 -9.51 15.80
C ASP A 522 38.16 -10.18 16.92
N GLU A 523 38.87 -11.27 16.57
CA GLU A 523 40.02 -11.74 17.35
C GLU A 523 41.14 -10.69 17.28
N LYS A 524 41.24 -9.90 18.35
CA LYS A 524 42.50 -9.23 18.73
C LYS A 524 43.40 -10.25 19.44
N GLU A 525 44.39 -10.78 18.74
CA GLU A 525 45.64 -11.21 19.36
C GLU A 525 46.78 -10.25 19.03
N GLU A 526 47.50 -9.89 20.08
CA GLU A 526 48.65 -9.02 20.12
C GLU A 526 49.81 -9.54 19.25
N LEU A 527 50.48 -8.62 18.55
CA LEU A 527 51.94 -8.54 18.44
C LEU A 527 52.40 -7.16 17.95
#